data_AF-A0A822Y7E1-F1
#
_entry.id   AF-A0A822Y7E1-F1
#
_cell.length_a   1.000
_cell.length_b   1.000
_cell.length_c   1.000
_cell.angle_alpha   90.00
_cell.angle_beta   90.00
_cell.angle_gamma   90.00
#
_symmetry.space_group_name_H-M   'P 1'
#
loop_
_entity.id
_entity.type
_entity.pdbx_description
1 polymer ?
#
loop_
_entity_poly.entity_id
_entity_poly.type
_entity_poly.pdbx_seq_one_letter_code
_entity_poly.pdbx_strand_id
1 'polypeptide(L)'
;MVLREGIANRVKPLAGICSLAIRHKYAWSLFYGPKQLKAKHFGPRHLNVLLYHCSEEFNEELPSSEWYKTAFPKLNKLSHVLRNVDSIDGRLVYVENGLDIMDDNIRRQMHTFKSLSRAFLGSPSVQEALKMKAVTSPAATRMIPDTCFGSVNEREPMILNTLTKVCNFLNISAQQRKSVRLTICPQVTLQRIWTGALEEILKGLKSEMESLNYGILTRDVQMAEQIVSSCLKFLADSTTSSDPDSISWMRLTPSKKIDSPPPSRRWGDALEMLNDLMKCFRNEKEILYHVSKVEAMKEGMYQIKDVLVDKDLGYKEARHQESLVQKKLTKTLGHSSQCLFTLLQYYLYGNIRDIEIEVCGGLYKGSVKGSFCVCIGKILTSDEEKMVRSGIKQLDRALGLFRFVWETAGIKEVLELQGHLWCVGAEDRTLTYRGNVFFLHGIRI
;
A
#
# COMPACT_ATOMS: atom_id res chain seq x y z
N MET A 1 -53.30 16.71 -0.73
CA MET A 1 -53.62 15.94 0.51
C MET A 1 -52.36 15.18 0.89
N VAL A 2 -51.51 15.58 1.85
CA VAL A 2 -51.78 15.90 3.28
C VAL A 2 -52.34 14.63 3.93
N LEU A 3 -51.58 13.84 4.73
CA LEU A 3 -50.99 14.08 6.07
C LEU A 3 -50.01 12.89 6.35
N ARG A 4 -48.75 12.98 6.83
CA ARG A 4 -48.19 13.53 8.12
C ARG A 4 -49.00 13.08 9.34
N GLU A 5 -48.42 12.40 10.33
CA GLU A 5 -47.69 12.93 11.49
C GLU A 5 -46.96 11.74 12.17
N GLY A 6 -45.77 11.85 12.77
CA GLY A 6 -45.25 12.89 13.68
C GLY A 6 -45.33 12.33 15.11
N ILE A 7 -44.22 12.09 15.83
CA ILE A 7 -43.62 12.95 16.88
C ILE A 7 -42.38 12.15 17.37
N ALA A 8 -41.11 12.58 17.31
CA ALA A 8 -40.39 13.75 17.85
C ALA A 8 -40.00 13.68 19.36
N ASN A 9 -38.68 13.49 19.57
CA ASN A 9 -37.78 14.07 20.61
C ASN A 9 -37.82 13.58 22.08
N ARG A 10 -36.67 13.10 22.61
CA ARG A 10 -35.62 13.90 23.32
C ARG A 10 -34.47 13.03 23.91
N VAL A 11 -33.23 13.37 23.53
CA VAL A 11 -31.95 13.52 24.29
C VAL A 11 -31.69 12.72 25.61
N LYS A 12 -30.70 11.79 25.53
CA LYS A 12 -29.51 11.41 26.39
C LYS A 12 -29.54 11.55 27.95
N PRO A 13 -28.76 10.75 28.77
CA PRO A 13 -27.34 10.40 28.53
C PRO A 13 -26.76 9.03 29.00
N LEU A 14 -25.51 8.81 28.55
CA LEU A 14 -24.40 7.96 29.03
C LEU A 14 -24.54 7.20 30.36
N ALA A 15 -24.42 5.86 30.31
CA ALA A 15 -23.64 5.01 31.23
C ALA A 15 -23.75 3.54 30.79
N GLY A 16 -22.62 2.87 30.49
CA GLY A 16 -22.68 1.43 30.16
C GLY A 16 -21.53 0.85 29.33
N ILE A 17 -20.36 1.50 29.28
CA ILE A 17 -19.11 0.86 28.83
C ILE A 17 -18.20 0.85 30.04
N CYS A 18 -18.08 -0.28 30.74
CA CYS A 18 -16.93 -0.54 31.63
C CYS A 18 -16.82 -1.96 32.24
N SER A 19 -17.64 -2.98 31.88
CA SER A 19 -17.62 -4.26 32.63
C SER A 19 -17.19 -5.52 31.87
N LEU A 20 -16.87 -5.50 30.57
CA LEU A 20 -16.40 -6.70 29.86
C LEU A 20 -14.92 -6.72 29.45
N ALA A 21 -14.20 -5.59 29.53
CA ALA A 21 -12.77 -5.54 29.19
C ALA A 21 -11.83 -5.93 30.36
N ILE A 22 -12.36 -6.23 31.56
CA ILE A 22 -11.55 -6.48 32.77
C ILE A 22 -11.38 -7.99 33.07
N ARG A 23 -12.10 -8.90 32.40
CA ARG A 23 -12.00 -10.36 32.69
C ARG A 23 -10.96 -11.14 31.87
N HIS A 24 -10.34 -10.56 30.84
CA HIS A 24 -9.32 -11.26 30.05
C HIS A 24 -7.87 -11.00 30.53
N LYS A 25 -7.68 -10.17 31.57
CA LYS A 25 -6.37 -9.74 32.07
C LYS A 25 -5.91 -10.47 33.35
N TYR A 26 -6.72 -11.37 33.91
CA TYR A 26 -6.40 -12.12 35.15
C TYR A 26 -6.11 -13.61 34.95
N ALA A 27 -5.99 -14.11 33.71
CA ALA A 27 -5.69 -15.51 33.42
C ALA A 27 -4.21 -15.78 33.07
N TRP A 28 -3.34 -14.77 33.05
CA TRP A 28 -1.92 -14.90 32.64
C TRP A 28 -0.90 -14.66 33.75
N SER A 29 -1.32 -14.67 35.03
CA SER A 29 -0.42 -14.50 36.19
C SER A 29 -0.18 -15.79 37.00
N LEU A 30 -0.50 -16.97 36.48
CA LEU A 30 -0.46 -18.24 37.24
C LEU A 30 0.72 -19.20 36.96
N PHE A 31 1.79 -18.77 36.27
CA PHE A 31 2.92 -19.67 35.98
C PHE A 31 4.32 -19.22 36.44
N TYR A 32 4.45 -18.21 37.30
CA TYR A 32 5.75 -17.88 37.90
C TYR A 32 5.66 -17.73 39.42
N GLY A 33 6.01 -18.81 40.13
CA GLY A 33 6.40 -18.78 41.54
C GLY A 33 7.93 -18.76 41.68
N PRO A 34 8.51 -18.06 42.67
CA PRO A 34 9.95 -17.81 42.75
C PRO A 34 10.67 -18.91 43.52
N LYS A 35 11.83 -19.35 43.02
CA LYS A 35 12.88 -19.94 43.86
C LYS A 35 14.24 -19.37 43.47
N GLN A 36 14.77 -18.51 44.33
CA GLN A 36 16.20 -18.18 44.36
C GLN A 36 17.00 -19.44 44.69
N LEU A 37 18.15 -19.65 44.04
CA LEU A 37 19.33 -20.28 44.63
C LEU A 37 20.57 -20.10 43.72
N LYS A 38 21.52 -19.32 44.25
CA LYS A 38 22.99 -19.40 44.14
C LYS A 38 23.65 -19.43 42.76
N ALA A 39 24.43 -18.36 42.54
CA ALA A 39 25.47 -18.24 41.53
C ALA A 39 26.50 -19.40 41.60
N LYS A 40 26.77 -20.00 40.44
CA LYS A 40 28.03 -20.68 40.13
C LYS A 40 28.45 -20.26 38.73
N HIS A 41 29.60 -19.59 38.65
CA HIS A 41 30.26 -19.22 37.41
C HIS A 41 30.61 -20.44 36.58
N PHE A 42 30.16 -20.47 35.32
CA PHE A 42 30.84 -21.16 34.22
C PHE A 42 30.77 -20.25 32.99
N GLY A 43 31.92 -20.13 32.30
CA GLY A 43 32.23 -19.08 31.33
C GLY A 43 31.41 -19.07 30.03
N PRO A 44 31.64 -18.05 29.18
CA PRO A 44 30.78 -17.75 28.05
C PRO A 44 30.97 -18.77 26.93
N ARG A 45 29.91 -19.51 26.60
CA ARG A 45 29.80 -20.18 25.30
C ARG A 45 29.14 -19.21 24.33
N HIS A 46 29.95 -18.65 23.43
CA HIS A 46 29.49 -17.97 22.23
C HIS A 46 28.47 -18.84 21.49
N LEU A 47 27.20 -18.42 21.47
CA LEU A 47 26.19 -18.94 20.56
C LEU A 47 26.05 -17.94 19.42
N ASN A 48 26.39 -18.41 18.22
CA ASN A 48 26.30 -17.73 16.95
C ASN A 48 24.95 -17.04 16.78
N VAL A 49 24.95 -15.72 16.97
CA VAL A 49 23.91 -14.83 16.48
C VAL A 49 24.20 -14.60 14.99
N LEU A 50 23.64 -15.47 14.14
CA LEU A 50 23.52 -15.17 12.71
C LEU A 50 22.47 -14.06 12.57
N LEU A 51 22.98 -12.82 12.60
CA LEU A 51 22.27 -11.60 12.24
C LEU A 51 21.79 -11.73 10.79
N TYR A 52 20.49 -12.00 10.61
CA TYR A 52 19.83 -11.95 9.31
C TYR A 52 19.54 -10.50 8.93
N HIS A 53 20.59 -9.71 8.68
CA HIS A 53 20.57 -8.48 7.89
C HIS A 53 22.00 -8.14 7.47
N CYS A 54 22.37 -8.44 6.22
CA CYS A 54 23.24 -7.56 5.44
C CYS A 54 23.19 -7.95 3.96
N SER A 55 22.96 -6.91 3.16
CA SER A 55 23.20 -6.86 1.72
C SER A 55 24.70 -6.98 1.47
N GLU A 56 25.19 -8.20 1.35
CA GLU A 56 26.46 -8.52 0.68
C GLU A 56 26.14 -9.56 -0.39
N GLU A 57 26.75 -9.40 -1.56
CA GLU A 57 26.54 -10.19 -2.78
C GLU A 57 26.43 -11.69 -2.46
N PHE A 58 25.22 -12.25 -2.61
CA PHE A 58 24.98 -13.67 -2.37
C PHE A 58 25.75 -14.50 -3.41
N ASN A 59 26.69 -15.30 -2.94
CA ASN A 59 27.03 -16.53 -3.63
C ASN A 59 25.76 -17.39 -3.74
N GLU A 60 25.46 -17.82 -4.96
CA GLU A 60 24.23 -18.51 -5.40
C GLU A 60 24.07 -19.95 -4.87
N GLU A 61 24.54 -20.28 -3.67
CA GLU A 61 24.37 -21.63 -3.13
C GLU A 61 23.01 -21.79 -2.43
N LEU A 62 22.15 -22.62 -3.02
CA LEU A 62 20.90 -23.08 -2.40
C LEU A 62 21.19 -23.74 -1.04
N PRO A 63 20.35 -23.51 -0.02
CA PRO A 63 20.47 -24.19 1.27
C PRO A 63 20.48 -25.72 1.12
N SER A 64 21.22 -26.41 2.00
CA SER A 64 21.28 -27.88 1.99
C SER A 64 19.92 -28.52 2.34
N SER A 65 19.70 -29.77 1.94
CA SER A 65 18.47 -30.51 2.28
C SER A 65 18.22 -30.57 3.80
N GLU A 66 19.28 -30.67 4.60
CA GLU A 66 19.21 -30.71 6.07
C GLU A 66 18.75 -29.36 6.65
N TRP A 67 19.11 -28.24 6.02
CA TRP A 67 18.62 -26.92 6.42
C TRP A 67 17.10 -26.83 6.25
N TYR A 68 16.54 -27.32 5.14
CA TYR A 68 15.09 -27.29 4.94
C TYR A 68 14.37 -28.11 6.02
N LYS A 69 14.83 -29.34 6.29
CA LYS A 69 14.25 -30.21 7.34
C LYS A 69 14.23 -29.56 8.72
N THR A 70 15.29 -28.84 9.07
CA THR A 70 15.42 -28.16 10.37
C THR A 70 14.64 -26.84 10.43
N ALA A 71 14.51 -26.12 9.30
CA ALA A 71 13.81 -24.83 9.23
C ALA A 71 12.29 -24.98 9.13
N PHE A 72 11.77 -26.06 8.55
CA PHE A 72 10.33 -26.22 8.30
C PHE A 72 9.47 -26.29 9.56
N PRO A 73 9.86 -26.99 10.65
CA PRO A 73 9.12 -26.92 11.91
C PRO A 73 9.00 -25.49 12.46
N LYS A 74 10.02 -24.65 12.27
CA LYS A 74 9.98 -23.24 12.65
C LYS A 74 9.02 -22.45 11.76
N LEU A 75 9.05 -22.69 10.45
CA LEU A 75 8.12 -22.07 9.50
C LEU A 75 6.66 -22.43 9.84
N ASN A 76 6.39 -23.72 10.08
CA ASN A 76 5.06 -24.20 10.45
C ASN A 76 4.59 -23.67 11.82
N LYS A 77 5.51 -23.54 12.78
CA LYS A 77 5.16 -22.88 14.06
C LYS A 77 4.77 -21.42 13.85
N LEU A 78 5.49 -20.70 12.97
CA LEU A 78 5.19 -19.29 12.68
C LEU A 78 3.87 -19.12 11.93
N SER A 79 3.51 -19.99 10.99
CA SER A 79 2.20 -19.92 10.33
C SER A 79 1.04 -20.06 11.33
N HIS A 80 1.17 -20.95 12.33
CA HIS A 80 0.18 -21.07 13.38
C HIS A 80 0.10 -19.84 14.31
N VAL A 81 1.24 -19.27 14.69
CA VAL A 81 1.29 -18.07 15.56
C VAL A 81 0.74 -16.84 14.86
N LEU A 82 1.02 -16.69 13.57
CA LEU A 82 0.60 -15.55 12.75
C LEU A 82 -0.71 -15.79 12.01
N ARG A 83 -1.48 -16.80 12.43
CA ARG A 83 -2.79 -17.09 11.84
C ARG A 83 -3.65 -15.83 11.87
N ASN A 84 -4.30 -15.54 10.75
CA ASN A 84 -5.15 -14.36 10.56
C ASN A 84 -4.42 -13.01 10.61
N VAL A 85 -3.09 -13.00 10.55
CA VAL A 85 -2.28 -11.80 10.39
C VAL A 85 -1.72 -11.73 8.97
N ASP A 86 -1.80 -10.56 8.33
CA ASP A 86 -1.26 -10.33 6.98
C ASP A 86 -0.50 -8.99 6.89
N SER A 87 0.45 -8.92 5.95
CA SER A 87 1.09 -7.67 5.54
C SER A 87 0.42 -7.16 4.26
N ILE A 88 -0.21 -6.00 4.34
CA ILE A 88 -0.94 -5.38 3.23
C ILE A 88 -0.44 -3.95 3.07
N ASP A 89 0.26 -3.70 1.96
CA ASP A 89 0.74 -2.38 1.55
C ASP A 89 1.49 -1.62 2.65
N GLY A 90 2.46 -2.30 3.28
CA GLY A 90 3.27 -1.74 4.36
C GLY A 90 2.63 -1.73 5.76
N ARG A 91 1.41 -2.26 5.91
CA ARG A 91 0.75 -2.42 7.22
C ARG A 91 0.61 -3.87 7.60
N LEU A 92 0.84 -4.16 8.88
CA LEU A 92 0.51 -5.44 9.48
C LEU A 92 -0.91 -5.36 10.01
N VAL A 93 -1.80 -6.27 9.60
CA VAL A 93 -3.23 -6.21 9.95
C VAL A 93 -3.79 -7.56 10.38
N TYR A 94 -4.80 -7.52 11.25
CA TYR A 94 -5.67 -8.67 11.48
C TYR A 94 -6.68 -8.78 10.32
N VAL A 95 -6.69 -9.90 9.61
CA VAL A 95 -7.53 -10.10 8.41
C VAL A 95 -9.02 -10.15 8.73
N GLU A 96 -9.39 -10.50 9.97
CA GLU A 96 -10.80 -10.62 10.37
C GLU A 96 -11.54 -9.28 10.41
N ASN A 97 -10.86 -8.24 10.89
CA ASN A 97 -11.44 -6.91 11.17
C ASN A 97 -10.69 -5.76 10.48
N GLY A 98 -9.55 -6.03 9.85
CA GLY A 98 -8.74 -5.04 9.15
C GLY A 98 -7.99 -4.05 10.06
N LEU A 99 -7.88 -4.35 11.35
CA LEU A 99 -7.21 -3.48 12.32
C LEU A 99 -5.69 -3.58 12.21
N ASP A 100 -5.02 -2.44 12.29
CA ASP A 100 -3.56 -2.32 12.24
C ASP A 100 -2.89 -2.88 13.50
N ILE A 101 -1.78 -3.58 13.31
CA ILE A 101 -0.97 -4.20 14.36
C ILE A 101 0.33 -3.42 14.52
N MET A 102 0.52 -2.84 15.69
CA MET A 102 1.72 -2.07 16.05
C MET A 102 2.73 -2.87 16.90
N ASP A 103 2.45 -4.14 17.19
CA ASP A 103 3.33 -4.99 17.99
C ASP A 103 4.60 -5.38 17.21
N ASP A 104 5.75 -4.90 17.66
CA ASP A 104 7.06 -5.16 17.06
C ASP A 104 7.49 -6.62 17.10
N ASN A 105 7.04 -7.38 18.09
CA ASN A 105 7.31 -8.81 18.14
C ASN A 105 6.54 -9.55 17.03
N ILE A 106 5.26 -9.23 16.82
CA ILE A 106 4.48 -9.81 15.71
C ILE A 106 5.09 -9.38 14.37
N ARG A 107 5.53 -8.11 14.24
CA ARG A 107 6.23 -7.61 13.03
C ARG A 107 7.50 -8.41 12.73
N ARG A 108 8.36 -8.65 13.74
CA ARG A 108 9.58 -9.46 13.58
C ARG A 108 9.28 -10.92 13.24
N GLN A 109 8.25 -11.50 13.86
CA GLN A 109 7.78 -12.84 13.53
C GLN A 109 7.29 -12.92 12.09
N MET A 110 6.52 -11.93 11.63
CA MET A 110 6.05 -11.85 10.24
C MET A 110 7.21 -11.73 9.26
N HIS A 111 8.18 -10.85 9.52
CA HIS A 111 9.37 -10.74 8.68
C HIS A 111 10.15 -12.06 8.59
N THR A 112 10.34 -12.74 9.73
CA THR A 112 10.99 -14.04 9.79
C THR A 112 10.21 -15.09 9.01
N PHE A 113 8.89 -15.12 9.14
CA PHE A 113 8.00 -16.03 8.41
C PHE A 113 8.13 -15.84 6.90
N LYS A 114 7.99 -14.61 6.41
CA LYS A 114 8.06 -14.30 4.98
C LYS A 114 9.45 -14.60 4.40
N SER A 115 10.52 -14.27 5.13
CA SER A 115 11.90 -14.58 4.73
C SER A 115 12.14 -16.09 4.63
N LEU A 116 11.69 -16.87 5.62
CA LEU A 116 11.77 -18.32 5.57
C LEU A 116 10.95 -18.88 4.40
N SER A 117 9.68 -18.47 4.25
CA SER A 117 8.84 -18.91 3.14
C SER A 117 9.53 -18.69 1.79
N ARG A 118 10.10 -17.49 1.54
CA ARG A 118 10.84 -17.21 0.30
C ARG A 118 12.00 -18.19 0.07
N ALA A 119 12.74 -18.59 1.11
CA ALA A 119 13.77 -19.62 0.96
C ALA A 119 13.17 -20.96 0.51
N PHE A 120 12.03 -21.36 1.09
CA PHE A 120 11.33 -22.60 0.71
C PHE A 120 10.76 -22.58 -0.71
N LEU A 121 10.36 -21.42 -1.22
CA LEU A 121 9.92 -21.28 -2.62
C LEU A 121 11.02 -21.70 -3.61
N GLY A 122 12.29 -21.52 -3.24
CA GLY A 122 13.45 -21.96 -4.03
C GLY A 122 13.87 -23.42 -3.81
N SER A 123 13.19 -24.16 -2.93
CA SER A 123 13.55 -25.55 -2.65
C SER A 123 13.31 -26.45 -3.87
N PRO A 124 14.12 -27.50 -4.07
CA PRO A 124 13.92 -28.44 -5.18
C PRO A 124 12.51 -29.04 -5.21
N SER A 125 11.93 -29.38 -4.06
CA SER A 125 10.59 -29.95 -3.95
C SER A 125 9.50 -29.01 -4.47
N VAL A 126 9.55 -27.73 -4.10
CA VAL A 126 8.59 -26.73 -4.56
C VAL A 126 8.76 -26.44 -6.06
N GLN A 127 10.01 -26.35 -6.52
CA GLN A 127 10.31 -26.11 -7.93
C GLN A 127 9.91 -27.29 -8.83
N GLU A 128 10.07 -28.52 -8.36
CA GLU A 128 9.59 -29.71 -9.07
C GLU A 128 8.06 -29.78 -9.10
N ALA A 129 7.38 -29.44 -8.01
CA ALA A 129 5.93 -29.35 -7.98
C ALA A 129 5.37 -28.31 -8.96
N LEU A 130 6.04 -27.15 -9.09
CA LEU A 130 5.69 -26.14 -10.10
C LEU A 130 5.86 -26.67 -11.53
N LYS A 131 6.97 -27.36 -11.81
CA LYS A 131 7.24 -27.97 -13.12
C LYS A 131 6.21 -29.05 -13.48
N MET A 132 5.88 -29.93 -12.54
CA MET A 132 4.88 -30.98 -12.78
C MET A 132 3.51 -30.38 -13.14
N LYS A 133 3.09 -29.32 -12.43
CA LYS A 133 1.83 -28.62 -12.73
C LYS A 133 1.84 -27.89 -14.07
N ALA A 134 2.98 -27.40 -14.52
CA ALA A 134 3.12 -26.87 -15.87
C ALA A 134 2.81 -27.97 -16.90
N VAL A 135 3.28 -29.21 -16.67
CA VAL A 135 3.11 -30.34 -17.60
C VAL A 135 1.72 -30.99 -17.55
N THR A 136 1.07 -31.08 -16.39
CA THR A 136 -0.13 -31.93 -16.20
C THR A 136 -1.49 -31.26 -16.45
N SER A 137 -1.56 -29.97 -16.82
CA SER A 137 -2.84 -29.26 -17.02
C SER A 137 -3.11 -28.88 -18.49
N PRO A 138 -3.66 -29.78 -19.33
CA PRO A 138 -3.97 -29.50 -20.73
C PRO A 138 -5.28 -28.72 -20.96
N ALA A 139 -6.06 -28.41 -19.91
CA ALA A 139 -7.42 -27.84 -20.05
C ALA A 139 -7.53 -26.31 -19.78
N ALA A 140 -6.43 -25.62 -19.52
CA ALA A 140 -6.41 -24.16 -19.46
C ALA A 140 -5.23 -23.63 -20.28
N THR A 141 -5.52 -22.71 -21.19
CA THR A 141 -4.56 -21.98 -22.06
C THR A 141 -3.54 -21.13 -21.28
N ARG A 142 -3.32 -21.38 -19.98
CA ARG A 142 -2.60 -20.53 -19.03
C ARG A 142 -1.67 -21.40 -18.19
N MET A 143 -0.64 -21.94 -18.83
CA MET A 143 0.39 -22.73 -18.16
C MET A 143 1.24 -21.83 -17.26
N ILE A 144 1.65 -22.36 -16.10
CA ILE A 144 2.67 -21.73 -15.26
C ILE A 144 4.02 -21.82 -16.00
N PRO A 145 4.82 -20.75 -16.10
CA PRO A 145 6.14 -20.84 -16.73
C PRO A 145 7.06 -21.85 -16.02
N ASP A 146 7.78 -22.67 -16.79
CA ASP A 146 8.59 -23.81 -16.33
C ASP A 146 9.66 -23.48 -15.27
N THR A 147 10.02 -22.20 -15.12
CA THR A 147 11.09 -21.72 -14.23
C THR A 147 10.67 -20.54 -13.35
N CYS A 148 9.38 -20.33 -13.11
CA CYS A 148 8.94 -19.19 -12.29
C CYS A 148 9.40 -19.31 -10.82
N PHE A 149 9.87 -18.19 -10.25
CA PHE A 149 10.34 -18.09 -8.86
C PHE A 149 11.58 -18.95 -8.53
N GLY A 150 12.30 -19.45 -9.54
CA GLY A 150 13.46 -20.32 -9.39
C GLY A 150 14.73 -19.58 -8.99
N SER A 151 14.88 -18.30 -9.37
CA SER A 151 16.02 -17.47 -8.96
C SER A 151 15.78 -16.73 -7.65
N VAL A 152 16.85 -16.35 -6.95
CA VAL A 152 16.76 -15.58 -5.69
C VAL A 152 16.08 -14.23 -5.95
N ASN A 153 16.45 -13.54 -7.03
CA ASN A 153 15.90 -12.22 -7.39
C ASN A 153 14.38 -12.25 -7.62
N GLU A 154 13.86 -13.31 -8.22
CA GLU A 154 12.41 -13.48 -8.41
C GLU A 154 11.67 -13.71 -7.08
N ARG A 155 12.37 -14.18 -6.04
CA ARG A 155 11.74 -14.45 -4.75
C ARG A 155 11.77 -13.26 -3.81
N GLU A 156 12.68 -12.32 -3.99
CA GLU A 156 12.76 -11.12 -3.17
C GLU A 156 11.46 -10.29 -3.22
N PRO A 157 11.15 -9.52 -2.16
CA PRO A 157 10.01 -8.63 -2.16
C PRO A 157 10.29 -7.37 -3.00
N MET A 158 9.23 -6.77 -3.55
CA MET A 158 9.29 -5.49 -4.26
C MET A 158 8.15 -4.58 -3.83
N ILE A 159 8.49 -3.30 -3.68
CA ILE A 159 7.53 -2.24 -3.43
C ILE A 159 7.42 -1.41 -4.71
N LEU A 160 6.22 -1.39 -5.30
CA LEU A 160 5.89 -0.53 -6.43
C LEU A 160 5.49 0.85 -5.91
N ASN A 161 6.42 1.80 -6.00
CA ASN A 161 6.25 3.19 -5.54
C ASN A 161 6.63 4.25 -6.60
N THR A 162 7.02 3.83 -7.80
CA THR A 162 7.33 4.70 -8.94
C THR A 162 6.98 4.02 -10.25
N LEU A 163 6.71 4.81 -11.31
CA LEU A 163 6.53 4.25 -12.66
C LEU A 163 7.84 3.62 -13.16
N THR A 164 8.99 4.14 -12.76
CA THR A 164 10.29 3.57 -13.09
C THR A 164 10.41 2.10 -12.69
N LYS A 165 10.00 1.73 -11.47
CA LYS A 165 10.01 0.33 -11.01
C LYS A 165 9.10 -0.57 -11.84
N VAL A 166 7.87 -0.12 -12.11
CA VAL A 166 6.90 -0.88 -12.93
C VAL A 166 7.43 -1.09 -14.35
N CYS A 167 7.96 -0.03 -14.98
CA CYS A 167 8.52 -0.10 -16.33
C CYS A 167 9.80 -0.94 -16.40
N ASN A 168 10.64 -0.91 -15.36
CA ASN A 168 11.81 -1.78 -15.27
C ASN A 168 11.40 -3.25 -15.20
N PHE A 169 10.44 -3.58 -14.33
CA PHE A 169 9.93 -4.95 -14.20
C PHE A 169 9.37 -5.51 -15.52
N LEU A 170 8.64 -4.66 -16.26
CA LEU A 170 8.07 -5.02 -17.57
C LEU A 170 9.05 -4.91 -18.75
N ASN A 171 10.33 -4.63 -18.51
CA ASN A 171 11.34 -4.42 -19.55
C ASN A 171 10.93 -3.38 -20.62
N ILE A 172 10.19 -2.34 -20.21
CA ILE A 172 9.73 -1.27 -21.11
C ILE A 172 10.90 -0.38 -21.50
N SER A 173 11.07 -0.14 -22.79
CA SER A 173 12.14 0.71 -23.34
C SER A 173 12.00 2.18 -22.95
N ALA A 174 13.09 2.96 -23.03
CA ALA A 174 13.06 4.39 -22.72
C ALA A 174 12.06 5.19 -23.57
N GLN A 175 11.90 4.82 -24.85
CA GLN A 175 10.94 5.46 -25.75
C GLN A 175 9.49 5.16 -25.35
N GLN A 176 9.20 3.89 -25.03
CA GLN A 176 7.87 3.50 -24.56
C GLN A 176 7.54 4.11 -23.21
N ARG A 177 8.52 4.22 -22.29
CA ARG A 177 8.35 4.96 -21.02
C ARG A 177 7.87 6.38 -21.32
N LYS A 178 8.55 7.12 -22.20
CA LYS A 178 8.11 8.47 -22.58
C LYS A 178 6.65 8.49 -23.06
N SER A 179 6.24 7.51 -23.87
CA SER A 179 4.83 7.36 -24.29
C SER A 179 3.89 7.14 -23.11
N VAL A 180 4.21 6.18 -22.23
CA VAL A 180 3.45 5.88 -21.00
C VAL A 180 3.22 7.16 -20.18
N ARG A 181 4.28 7.94 -19.94
CA ARG A 181 4.16 9.19 -19.17
C ARG A 181 3.29 10.23 -19.87
N LEU A 182 3.49 10.43 -21.18
CA LEU A 182 2.71 11.41 -21.94
C LEU A 182 1.22 11.08 -21.96
N THR A 183 0.86 9.79 -21.90
CA THR A 183 -0.53 9.34 -21.83
C THR A 183 -1.11 9.43 -20.42
N ILE A 184 -0.35 9.03 -19.39
CA ILE A 184 -0.83 8.97 -18.00
C ILE A 184 -0.88 10.35 -17.34
N CYS A 185 0.17 11.16 -17.49
CA CYS A 185 0.31 12.42 -16.75
C CYS A 185 -0.90 13.35 -16.88
N PRO A 186 -1.44 13.63 -18.09
CA PRO A 186 -2.62 14.49 -18.21
C PRO A 186 -3.85 13.92 -17.50
N GLN A 187 -4.00 12.60 -17.46
CA GLN A 187 -5.14 11.96 -16.82
C GLN A 187 -5.08 12.07 -15.29
N VAL A 188 -3.89 11.86 -14.70
CA VAL A 188 -3.74 11.80 -13.24
C VAL A 188 -3.45 13.15 -12.58
N THR A 189 -3.07 14.17 -13.36
CA THR A 189 -2.77 15.52 -12.86
C THR A 189 -3.96 16.48 -12.87
N LEU A 190 -5.17 15.97 -13.08
CA LEU A 190 -6.39 16.76 -12.94
C LEU A 190 -6.53 17.27 -11.50
N GLN A 191 -6.97 18.52 -11.32
CA GLN A 191 -7.11 19.15 -10.00
C GLN A 191 -7.96 18.32 -9.02
N ARG A 192 -9.01 17.64 -9.50
CA ARG A 192 -9.83 16.75 -8.66
C ARG A 192 -9.08 15.53 -8.13
N ILE A 193 -8.18 14.95 -8.94
CA ILE A 193 -7.38 13.78 -8.55
C ILE A 193 -6.28 14.23 -7.59
N TRP A 194 -5.64 15.36 -7.92
CA TRP A 194 -4.67 16.02 -7.05
C TRP A 194 -5.23 16.29 -5.65
N THR A 195 -6.37 16.98 -5.60
CA THR A 195 -7.03 17.37 -4.35
C THR A 195 -7.50 16.15 -3.57
N GLY A 196 -8.14 15.18 -4.25
CA GLY A 196 -8.59 13.95 -3.60
C GLY A 196 -7.45 13.09 -3.05
N ALA A 197 -6.33 12.97 -3.78
CA ALA A 197 -5.16 12.25 -3.30
C ALA A 197 -4.55 12.92 -2.07
N LEU A 198 -4.42 14.25 -2.07
CA LEU A 198 -3.90 14.98 -0.91
C LEU A 198 -4.85 14.89 0.29
N GLU A 199 -6.16 14.95 0.07
CA GLU A 199 -7.17 14.77 1.12
C GLU A 199 -7.09 13.37 1.74
N GLU A 200 -6.98 12.31 0.93
CA GLU A 200 -6.82 10.93 1.38
C GLU A 200 -5.56 10.76 2.23
N ILE A 201 -4.43 11.35 1.80
CA ILE A 201 -3.18 11.34 2.56
C ILE A 201 -3.35 12.00 3.92
N LEU A 202 -3.97 13.18 3.97
CA LEU A 202 -4.15 13.95 5.20
C LEU A 202 -5.14 13.27 6.18
N LYS A 203 -6.21 12.65 5.67
CA LYS A 203 -7.13 11.84 6.49
C LYS A 203 -6.43 10.62 7.07
N GLY A 204 -5.65 9.91 6.25
CA GLY A 204 -4.87 8.76 6.71
C GLY A 204 -3.83 9.15 7.76
N LEU A 205 -3.12 10.26 7.54
CA LEU A 205 -2.17 10.80 8.50
C LEU A 205 -2.85 11.18 9.83
N LYS A 206 -4.03 11.82 9.78
CA LYS A 206 -4.81 12.12 10.98
C LYS A 206 -5.15 10.86 11.77
N SER A 207 -5.60 9.80 11.10
CA SER A 207 -5.90 8.51 11.73
C SER A 207 -4.66 7.85 12.34
N GLU A 208 -3.49 8.00 11.74
CA GLU A 208 -2.23 7.50 12.31
C GLU A 208 -1.81 8.28 13.56
N MET A 209 -2.01 9.60 13.59
CA MET A 209 -1.76 10.38 14.81
C MET A 209 -2.71 10.00 15.95
N GLU A 210 -4.00 9.82 15.64
CA GLU A 210 -5.02 9.40 16.63
C GLU A 210 -4.70 8.03 17.25
N SER A 211 -4.06 7.12 16.51
CA SER A 211 -3.66 5.81 17.04
C SER A 211 -2.38 5.85 17.90
N LEU A 212 -1.48 6.80 17.65
CA LEU A 212 -0.28 7.03 18.47
C LEU A 212 -0.60 7.72 19.82
N ASN A 213 -1.74 8.40 19.93
CA ASN A 213 -2.13 9.25 21.07
C ASN A 213 -2.42 8.52 22.41
N TYR A 214 -2.11 7.22 22.54
CA TYR A 214 -2.35 6.46 23.79
C TYR A 214 -1.22 6.56 24.84
N GLY A 215 -0.12 7.29 24.58
CA GLY A 215 1.09 7.27 25.42
C GLY A 215 1.46 8.58 26.10
N ILE A 216 1.92 9.57 25.33
CA ILE A 216 2.28 10.94 25.76
C ILE A 216 2.09 11.83 24.55
N LEU A 217 1.20 12.80 24.68
CA LEU A 217 0.87 13.74 23.63
C LEU A 217 1.96 14.83 23.59
N THR A 218 2.90 14.74 22.65
CA THR A 218 3.92 15.77 22.49
C THR A 218 3.28 17.04 21.92
N ARG A 219 3.83 18.22 22.27
CA ARG A 219 3.39 19.50 21.68
C ARG A 219 3.42 19.44 20.15
N ASP A 220 4.39 18.71 19.58
CA ASP A 220 4.56 18.58 18.14
C ASP A 220 3.42 17.81 17.47
N VAL A 221 2.88 16.77 18.12
CA VAL A 221 1.70 16.03 17.62
C VAL A 221 0.45 16.91 17.63
N GLN A 222 0.23 17.72 18.69
CA GLN A 222 -0.90 18.66 18.72
C GLN A 222 -0.83 19.69 17.59
N MET A 223 0.35 20.26 17.37
CA MET A 223 0.57 21.21 16.29
C MET A 223 0.33 20.53 14.93
N ALA A 224 0.83 19.31 14.76
CA ALA A 224 0.61 18.53 13.55
C ALA A 224 -0.88 18.26 13.27
N GLU A 225 -1.66 17.87 14.29
CA GLU A 225 -3.11 17.66 14.15
C GLU A 225 -3.86 18.95 13.76
N GLN A 226 -3.48 20.09 14.33
CA GLN A 226 -4.05 21.39 13.98
C GLN A 226 -3.72 21.79 12.53
N ILE A 227 -2.47 21.56 12.11
CA ILE A 227 -2.02 21.81 10.74
C ILE A 227 -2.78 20.91 9.76
N VAL A 228 -2.89 19.60 10.02
CA VAL A 228 -3.65 18.66 9.18
C VAL A 228 -5.11 19.07 9.06
N SER A 229 -5.74 19.44 10.19
CA SER A 229 -7.13 19.93 10.18
C SER A 229 -7.30 21.21 9.37
N SER A 230 -6.31 22.11 9.41
CA SER A 230 -6.30 23.35 8.63
C SER A 230 -6.12 23.09 7.13
N CYS A 231 -5.23 22.16 6.75
CA CYS A 231 -5.08 21.71 5.37
C CYS A 231 -6.36 21.04 4.84
N LEU A 232 -6.99 20.16 5.62
CA LEU A 232 -8.25 19.53 5.23
C LEU A 232 -9.37 20.56 5.04
N LYS A 233 -9.44 21.56 5.92
CA LYS A 233 -10.37 22.69 5.77
C LYS A 233 -10.05 23.49 4.50
N PHE A 234 -8.79 23.77 4.22
CA PHE A 234 -8.36 24.43 2.98
C PHE A 234 -8.82 23.66 1.72
N LEU A 235 -8.74 22.32 1.74
CA LEU A 235 -9.20 21.47 0.63
C LEU A 235 -10.73 21.44 0.52
N ALA A 236 -11.45 21.33 1.63
CA ALA A 236 -12.92 21.41 1.62
C ALA A 236 -13.40 22.79 1.12
N ASP A 237 -12.65 23.84 1.48
CA ASP A 237 -12.86 25.19 0.97
C ASP A 237 -12.43 25.36 -0.50
N SER A 238 -11.80 24.39 -1.14
CA SER A 238 -11.58 24.42 -2.59
C SER A 238 -12.59 23.58 -3.37
N THR A 239 -13.32 22.69 -2.67
CA THR A 239 -14.21 21.69 -3.24
C THR A 239 -15.67 21.94 -2.85
N THR A 240 -16.31 22.97 -3.44
CA THR A 240 -17.78 23.15 -3.55
C THR A 240 -18.06 24.46 -4.32
N SER A 241 -18.92 24.55 -5.34
CA SER A 241 -19.94 23.66 -5.89
C SER A 241 -20.11 23.87 -7.42
N SER A 242 -19.79 22.87 -8.24
CA SER A 242 -20.41 22.72 -9.55
C SER A 242 -21.70 21.94 -9.36
N ASP A 243 -22.73 22.59 -8.81
CA ASP A 243 -24.09 22.10 -8.95
C ASP A 243 -24.46 22.25 -10.44
N PRO A 244 -24.72 21.16 -11.19
CA PRO A 244 -25.05 21.23 -12.61
C PRO A 244 -26.38 21.96 -12.87
N ASP A 245 -27.26 22.07 -11.87
CA ASP A 245 -28.51 22.83 -11.94
C ASP A 245 -28.37 24.27 -11.42
N SER A 246 -27.22 24.61 -10.81
CA SER A 246 -26.90 25.98 -10.44
C SER A 246 -26.38 26.73 -11.66
N ILE A 247 -27.22 27.62 -12.18
CA ILE A 247 -26.94 28.63 -13.22
C ILE A 247 -25.87 29.64 -12.69
N SER A 248 -24.65 29.17 -12.46
CA SER A 248 -23.56 29.94 -11.83
C SER A 248 -22.86 30.88 -12.83
N TRP A 249 -23.13 30.73 -14.13
CA TRP A 249 -22.71 31.67 -15.16
C TRP A 249 -23.37 33.06 -15.04
N MET A 250 -24.37 33.19 -14.16
CA MET A 250 -25.01 34.46 -13.79
C MET A 250 -24.52 35.06 -12.46
N ARG A 251 -23.52 34.48 -11.76
CA ARG A 251 -22.93 35.17 -10.60
C ARG A 251 -22.17 36.41 -11.08
N LEU A 252 -22.83 37.55 -10.99
CA LEU A 252 -22.17 38.85 -11.01
C LEU A 252 -21.11 38.85 -9.90
N THR A 253 -19.92 39.35 -10.24
CA THR A 253 -18.83 39.64 -9.30
C THR A 253 -19.42 40.28 -8.04
N PRO A 254 -19.08 39.81 -6.82
CA PRO A 254 -19.63 40.37 -5.60
C PRO A 254 -19.52 41.90 -5.63
N SER A 255 -20.65 42.59 -5.44
CA SER A 255 -20.65 44.06 -5.43
C SER A 255 -19.62 44.52 -4.42
N LYS A 256 -18.65 45.35 -4.85
CA LYS A 256 -17.61 45.96 -4.02
C LYS A 256 -18.18 46.44 -2.69
N LYS A 257 -18.06 45.61 -1.65
CA LYS A 257 -17.97 46.11 -0.28
C LYS A 257 -16.49 46.26 -0.01
N ILE A 258 -16.15 47.51 0.31
CA ILE A 258 -14.85 47.97 0.78
C ILE A 258 -14.59 47.23 2.09
N ASP A 259 -13.92 46.11 1.98
CA ASP A 259 -12.68 45.80 2.68
C ASP A 259 -11.82 45.10 1.63
N SER A 260 -10.50 45.17 1.73
CA SER A 260 -9.60 44.54 0.76
C SER A 260 -10.09 43.12 0.43
N PRO A 261 -10.17 42.71 -0.86
CA PRO A 261 -10.55 41.34 -1.16
C PRO A 261 -9.64 40.43 -0.33
N PRO A 262 -10.19 39.41 0.37
CA PRO A 262 -9.38 38.51 1.16
C PRO A 262 -8.22 38.03 0.28
N PRO A 263 -6.99 37.94 0.82
CA PRO A 263 -5.84 37.56 0.02
C PRO A 263 -6.17 36.26 -0.73
N SER A 264 -6.10 36.32 -2.06
CA SER A 264 -6.44 35.20 -2.93
C SER A 264 -5.68 33.96 -2.46
N ARG A 265 -6.40 32.91 -2.06
CA ARG A 265 -5.77 31.68 -1.57
C ARG A 265 -5.00 30.99 -2.67
N ARG A 266 -3.81 30.51 -2.36
CA ARG A 266 -2.91 29.82 -3.29
C ARG A 266 -2.53 28.45 -2.78
N TRP A 267 -2.13 27.57 -3.69
CA TRP A 267 -1.49 26.31 -3.31
C TRP A 267 -0.19 26.51 -2.50
N GLY A 268 0.45 27.68 -2.63
CA GLY A 268 1.58 28.10 -1.79
C GLY A 268 1.25 28.12 -0.30
N ASP A 269 0.06 28.59 0.08
CA ASP A 269 -0.36 28.66 1.49
C ASP A 269 -0.47 27.24 2.09
N ALA A 270 -1.03 26.30 1.32
CA ALA A 270 -1.09 24.90 1.71
C ALA A 270 0.30 24.26 1.80
N LEU A 271 1.21 24.63 0.90
CA LEU A 271 2.60 24.13 0.91
C LEU A 271 3.36 24.60 2.16
N GLU A 272 3.14 25.84 2.61
CA GLU A 272 3.72 26.34 3.87
C GLU A 272 3.23 25.53 5.06
N MET A 273 1.91 25.31 5.17
CA MET A 273 1.33 24.45 6.21
C MET A 273 1.94 23.04 6.19
N LEU A 274 2.09 22.42 5.02
CA LEU A 274 2.72 21.09 4.93
C LEU A 274 4.22 21.11 5.26
N ASN A 275 4.93 22.19 4.96
CA ASN A 275 6.33 22.32 5.38
C ASN A 275 6.45 22.40 6.91
N ASP A 276 5.53 23.09 7.57
CA ASP A 276 5.47 23.13 9.04
C ASP A 276 5.09 21.76 9.62
N LEU A 277 4.14 21.06 8.98
CA LEU A 277 3.81 19.68 9.34
C LEU A 277 5.04 18.76 9.30
N MET A 278 5.86 18.86 8.25
CA MET A 278 7.07 18.06 8.12
C MET A 278 8.15 18.42 9.17
N LYS A 279 8.12 19.64 9.72
CA LYS A 279 8.99 20.01 10.85
C LYS A 279 8.54 19.34 12.13
N CYS A 280 7.23 19.22 12.39
CA CYS A 280 6.69 18.49 13.54
C CYS A 280 7.15 17.02 13.54
N PHE A 281 7.22 16.38 12.38
CA PHE A 281 7.64 14.99 12.25
C PHE A 281 9.14 14.79 12.03
N ARG A 282 10.00 15.79 12.26
CA ARG A 282 11.43 15.70 11.90
C ARG A 282 12.14 14.48 12.51
N ASN A 283 11.72 14.02 13.68
CA ASN A 283 12.29 12.88 14.40
C ASN A 283 11.50 11.57 14.23
N GLU A 284 10.32 11.61 13.61
CA GLU A 284 9.36 10.50 13.53
C GLU A 284 9.06 10.09 12.08
N LYS A 285 9.82 10.61 11.10
CA LYS A 285 9.60 10.37 9.66
C LYS A 285 9.62 8.89 9.27
N GLU A 286 10.31 8.06 10.04
CA GLU A 286 10.40 6.62 9.80
C GLU A 286 9.17 5.85 10.31
N ILE A 287 8.32 6.48 11.14
CA ILE A 287 7.20 5.82 11.82
C ILE A 287 5.90 5.96 11.01
N LEU A 288 5.68 7.10 10.35
CA LEU A 288 4.40 7.43 9.72
C LEU A 288 4.43 7.32 8.20
N TYR A 289 3.66 6.36 7.68
CA TYR A 289 3.55 6.11 6.25
C TYR A 289 3.05 7.35 5.49
N HIS A 290 2.01 8.02 5.99
CA HIS A 290 1.43 9.16 5.28
C HIS A 290 2.34 10.39 5.30
N VAL A 291 3.27 10.52 6.26
CA VAL A 291 4.29 11.58 6.25
C VAL A 291 5.19 11.45 5.01
N SER A 292 5.58 10.22 4.65
CA SER A 292 6.34 9.98 3.42
C SER A 292 5.56 10.38 2.15
N LYS A 293 4.24 10.20 2.16
CA LYS A 293 3.34 10.59 1.06
C LYS A 293 3.11 12.08 0.97
N VAL A 294 3.01 12.78 2.11
CA VAL A 294 3.03 14.24 2.15
C VAL A 294 4.33 14.76 1.53
N GLU A 295 5.48 14.19 1.92
CA GLU A 295 6.78 14.58 1.35
C GLU A 295 6.84 14.35 -0.16
N ALA A 296 6.32 13.21 -0.65
CA ALA A 296 6.21 12.96 -2.08
C ALA A 296 5.33 14.00 -2.80
N MET A 297 4.18 14.37 -2.24
CA MET A 297 3.27 15.35 -2.84
C MET A 297 3.84 16.77 -2.91
N LYS A 298 4.80 17.13 -2.05
CA LYS A 298 5.46 18.44 -2.11
C LYS A 298 6.12 18.72 -3.45
N GLU A 299 6.66 17.69 -4.12
CA GLU A 299 7.24 17.80 -5.47
C GLU A 299 6.30 18.53 -6.43
N GLY A 300 5.02 18.12 -6.47
CA GLY A 300 4.00 18.76 -7.30
C GLY A 300 3.55 20.11 -6.75
N MET A 301 3.41 20.26 -5.42
CA MET A 301 3.00 21.53 -4.81
C MET A 301 3.95 22.68 -5.12
N TYR A 302 5.26 22.45 -5.10
CA TYR A 302 6.24 23.47 -5.50
C TYR A 302 6.00 23.99 -6.91
N GLN A 303 5.50 23.14 -7.82
CA GLN A 303 5.23 23.52 -9.21
C GLN A 303 3.97 24.38 -9.33
N ILE A 304 2.95 24.08 -8.53
CA ILE A 304 1.65 24.76 -8.57
C ILE A 304 1.47 25.85 -7.51
N LYS A 305 2.51 26.19 -6.74
CA LYS A 305 2.44 27.14 -5.61
C LYS A 305 1.76 28.48 -5.93
N ASP A 306 1.93 28.98 -7.16
CA ASP A 306 1.39 30.27 -7.59
C ASP A 306 -0.04 30.18 -8.16
N VAL A 307 -0.63 28.98 -8.25
CA VAL A 307 -1.97 28.75 -8.78
C VAL A 307 -3.01 29.08 -7.70
N LEU A 308 -4.06 29.80 -8.10
CA LEU A 308 -5.13 30.24 -7.22
C LEU A 308 -6.12 29.09 -6.92
N VAL A 309 -6.68 29.09 -5.71
CA VAL A 309 -7.58 28.04 -5.18
C VAL A 309 -8.88 28.66 -4.62
N ASP A 310 -9.17 29.89 -5.02
CA ASP A 310 -10.24 30.70 -4.44
C ASP A 310 -11.64 30.32 -4.97
N LYS A 311 -12.64 30.33 -4.08
CA LYS A 311 -14.07 30.09 -4.40
C LYS A 311 -14.71 31.26 -5.13
N ASP A 312 -14.17 32.46 -4.97
CA ASP A 312 -14.73 33.69 -5.55
C ASP A 312 -14.30 33.91 -7.01
N LEU A 313 -13.53 32.98 -7.58
CA LEU A 313 -13.17 33.00 -8.99
C LEU A 313 -14.41 32.76 -9.86
N GLY A 314 -14.56 33.60 -10.90
CA GLY A 314 -15.54 33.33 -11.95
C GLY A 314 -15.22 32.01 -12.67
N TYR A 315 -16.25 31.34 -13.20
CA TYR A 315 -16.12 30.01 -13.83
C TYR A 315 -14.96 29.90 -14.86
N LYS A 316 -14.80 30.90 -15.73
CA LYS A 316 -13.72 30.93 -16.73
C LYS A 316 -12.33 30.93 -16.08
N GLU A 317 -12.17 31.68 -15.01
CA GLU A 317 -10.92 31.78 -14.26
C GLU A 317 -10.65 30.48 -13.49
N ALA A 318 -11.66 29.91 -12.82
CA ALA A 318 -11.54 28.61 -12.16
C ALA A 318 -11.08 27.51 -13.11
N ARG A 319 -11.69 27.42 -14.31
CA ARG A 319 -11.27 26.49 -15.37
C ARG A 319 -9.87 26.76 -15.88
N HIS A 320 -9.47 28.03 -15.95
CA HIS A 320 -8.09 28.40 -16.30
C HIS A 320 -7.09 27.91 -15.26
N GLN A 321 -7.36 28.13 -13.97
CA GLN A 321 -6.51 27.66 -12.86
C GLN A 321 -6.42 26.12 -12.83
N GLU A 322 -7.54 25.41 -13.03
CA GLU A 322 -7.54 23.94 -13.17
C GLU A 322 -6.64 23.46 -14.31
N SER A 323 -6.71 24.13 -15.47
CA SER A 323 -5.84 23.82 -16.62
C SER A 323 -4.37 24.14 -16.32
N LEU A 324 -4.09 25.20 -15.56
CA LEU A 324 -2.73 25.54 -15.13
C LEU A 324 -2.15 24.46 -14.20
N VAL A 325 -2.92 23.93 -13.24
CA VAL A 325 -2.49 22.80 -12.40
C VAL A 325 -2.06 21.64 -13.28
N GLN A 326 -2.96 21.18 -14.16
CA GLN A 326 -2.71 20.03 -15.03
C GLN A 326 -1.50 20.26 -15.93
N LYS A 327 -1.40 21.43 -16.57
CA LYS A 327 -0.31 21.78 -17.49
C LYS A 327 1.05 21.82 -16.78
N LYS A 328 1.10 22.45 -15.60
CA LYS A 328 2.35 22.55 -14.83
C LYS A 328 2.80 21.17 -14.37
N LEU A 329 1.93 20.40 -13.71
CA LEU A 329 2.26 19.06 -13.20
C LEU A 329 2.59 18.07 -14.32
N THR A 330 1.85 18.08 -15.44
CA THR A 330 2.15 17.21 -16.59
C THR A 330 3.55 17.46 -17.16
N LYS A 331 3.98 18.72 -17.19
CA LYS A 331 5.30 19.09 -17.71
C LYS A 331 6.43 18.66 -16.78
N THR A 332 6.22 18.80 -15.46
CA THR A 332 7.29 18.70 -14.47
C THR A 332 7.44 17.31 -13.87
N LEU A 333 6.33 16.59 -13.63
CA LEU A 333 6.38 15.27 -13.00
C LEU A 333 6.94 14.21 -13.97
N GLY A 334 8.04 13.58 -13.55
CA GLY A 334 8.78 12.57 -14.32
C GLY A 334 8.43 11.12 -13.95
N HIS A 335 9.08 10.14 -14.60
CA HIS A 335 8.85 8.70 -14.33
C HIS A 335 9.22 8.27 -12.91
N SER A 336 10.30 8.84 -12.38
CA SER A 336 10.77 8.53 -11.04
C SER A 336 10.04 9.34 -9.96
N SER A 337 9.09 10.21 -10.35
CA SER A 337 8.30 11.00 -9.41
C SER A 337 7.38 10.08 -8.59
N GLN A 338 7.58 10.10 -7.27
CA GLN A 338 6.67 9.44 -6.33
C GLN A 338 5.35 10.21 -6.24
N CYS A 339 5.36 11.52 -6.47
CA CYS A 339 4.14 12.32 -6.58
C CYS A 339 3.25 11.81 -7.71
N LEU A 340 3.80 11.66 -8.92
CA LEU A 340 3.08 11.12 -10.07
C LEU A 340 2.51 9.73 -9.79
N PHE A 341 3.33 8.86 -9.20
CA PHE A 341 2.91 7.50 -8.91
C PHE A 341 1.80 7.45 -7.85
N THR A 342 1.85 8.31 -6.84
CA THR A 342 0.80 8.44 -5.82
C THR A 342 -0.52 8.91 -6.44
N LEU A 343 -0.48 9.88 -7.36
CA LEU A 343 -1.65 10.31 -8.12
C LEU A 343 -2.21 9.18 -9.00
N LEU A 344 -1.34 8.37 -9.61
CA LEU A 344 -1.75 7.21 -10.39
C LEU A 344 -2.44 6.14 -9.55
N GLN A 345 -1.90 5.81 -8.37
CA GLN A 345 -2.53 4.87 -7.44
C GLN A 345 -3.93 5.37 -7.04
N TYR A 346 -4.05 6.65 -6.70
CA TYR A 346 -5.33 7.24 -6.33
C TYR A 346 -6.32 7.22 -7.51
N TYR A 347 -5.85 7.54 -8.72
CA TYR A 347 -6.68 7.49 -9.93
C TYR A 347 -7.22 6.09 -10.23
N LEU A 348 -6.38 5.05 -10.13
CA LEU A 348 -6.77 3.69 -10.48
C LEU A 348 -7.59 2.99 -9.39
N TYR A 349 -7.25 3.24 -8.12
CA TYR A 349 -7.75 2.42 -7.00
C TYR A 349 -8.42 3.22 -5.89
N GLY A 350 -8.44 4.56 -5.98
CA GLY A 350 -8.94 5.43 -4.90
C GLY A 350 -8.11 5.34 -3.62
N ASN A 351 -6.87 4.83 -3.70
CA ASN A 351 -5.97 4.61 -2.58
C ASN A 351 -4.58 5.15 -2.95
N ILE A 352 -3.86 5.68 -1.97
CA ILE A 352 -2.53 6.28 -2.12
C ILE A 352 -1.37 5.35 -1.73
N ARG A 353 -1.69 4.14 -1.23
CA ARG A 353 -0.70 3.19 -0.72
C ARG A 353 0.11 2.55 -1.85
N ASP A 354 1.39 2.37 -1.59
CA ASP A 354 2.31 1.65 -2.46
C ASP A 354 1.95 0.17 -2.46
N ILE A 355 2.06 -0.47 -3.61
CA ILE A 355 1.70 -1.88 -3.74
C ILE A 355 2.92 -2.72 -3.33
N GLU A 356 2.76 -3.49 -2.27
CA GLU A 356 3.76 -4.45 -1.82
C GLU A 356 3.54 -5.80 -2.49
N ILE A 357 4.59 -6.33 -3.12
CA ILE A 357 4.65 -7.67 -3.70
C ILE A 357 5.68 -8.46 -2.91
N GLU A 358 5.28 -9.57 -2.30
CA GLU A 358 6.13 -10.29 -1.37
C GLU A 358 7.11 -11.25 -2.08
N VAL A 359 6.78 -11.63 -3.31
CA VAL A 359 7.56 -12.49 -4.20
C VAL A 359 7.46 -11.89 -5.60
N CYS A 360 8.53 -11.26 -6.10
CA CYS A 360 8.49 -10.51 -7.36
C CYS A 360 8.08 -11.33 -8.59
N GLY A 361 8.49 -12.59 -8.65
CA GLY A 361 8.49 -13.36 -9.89
C GLY A 361 9.18 -12.60 -11.02
N GLY A 362 8.59 -12.62 -12.21
CA GLY A 362 9.19 -12.03 -13.38
C GLY A 362 8.25 -11.94 -14.58
N LEU A 363 8.81 -11.41 -15.67
CA LEU A 363 8.19 -11.36 -16.99
C LEU A 363 8.75 -12.49 -17.85
N TYR A 364 7.90 -13.43 -18.22
CA TYR A 364 8.27 -14.61 -19.00
C TYR A 364 7.68 -14.53 -20.40
N LYS A 365 8.31 -15.20 -21.36
CA LYS A 365 7.67 -15.45 -22.65
C LYS A 365 6.52 -16.43 -22.44
N GLY A 366 5.35 -16.12 -22.97
CA GLY A 366 4.18 -16.99 -22.87
C GLY A 366 4.31 -18.21 -23.78
N SER A 367 3.42 -19.18 -23.56
CA SER A 367 3.34 -20.42 -24.33
C SER A 367 2.89 -20.17 -25.78
N VAL A 368 2.13 -19.10 -26.02
CA VAL A 368 1.67 -18.68 -27.35
C VAL A 368 2.64 -17.67 -27.94
N LYS A 369 2.97 -17.82 -29.23
CA LYS A 369 3.82 -16.87 -29.94
C LYS A 369 3.23 -15.45 -29.87
N GLY A 370 4.03 -14.49 -29.41
CA GLY A 370 3.57 -13.10 -29.25
C GLY A 370 2.78 -12.84 -27.96
N SER A 371 2.91 -13.72 -26.96
CA SER A 371 2.40 -13.49 -25.60
C SER A 371 3.54 -13.43 -24.59
N PHE A 372 3.32 -12.68 -23.52
CA PHE A 372 4.16 -12.62 -22.33
C PHE A 372 3.31 -12.94 -21.11
N CYS A 373 3.93 -13.48 -20.06
CA CYS A 373 3.27 -13.78 -18.81
C CYS A 373 3.98 -13.07 -17.65
N VAL A 374 3.23 -12.29 -16.87
CA VAL A 374 3.70 -11.76 -15.58
C VAL A 374 3.25 -12.70 -14.48
N CYS A 375 4.22 -13.22 -13.73
CA CYS A 375 3.96 -13.95 -12.50
C CYS A 375 4.45 -13.12 -11.31
N ILE A 376 3.59 -12.92 -10.33
CA ILE A 376 3.93 -12.32 -9.03
C ILE A 376 3.33 -13.17 -7.92
N GLY A 377 3.87 -13.06 -6.70
CA GLY A 377 3.40 -13.87 -5.59
C GLY A 377 3.21 -13.14 -4.26
N LYS A 378 2.40 -13.78 -3.42
CA LYS A 378 2.14 -13.41 -2.03
C LYS A 378 2.18 -14.65 -1.16
N ILE A 379 2.78 -14.52 0.02
CA ILE A 379 2.83 -15.58 1.01
C ILE A 379 1.67 -15.37 1.99
N LEU A 380 0.95 -16.41 2.36
CA LEU A 380 -0.16 -16.36 3.30
C LEU A 380 0.21 -17.09 4.58
N THR A 381 -0.31 -16.62 5.71
CA THR A 381 -0.16 -17.28 7.00
C THR A 381 -1.16 -18.41 7.21
N SER A 382 -2.27 -18.39 6.48
CA SER A 382 -3.32 -19.43 6.49
C SER A 382 -4.02 -19.54 5.14
N ASP A 383 -4.62 -20.69 4.86
CA ASP A 383 -5.40 -20.97 3.65
C ASP A 383 -6.89 -20.63 3.77
N GLU A 384 -7.29 -20.04 4.91
CA GLU A 384 -8.64 -19.55 5.13
C GLU A 384 -9.13 -18.61 4.03
N GLU A 385 -10.39 -18.73 3.64
CA GLU A 385 -10.96 -18.00 2.50
C GLU A 385 -10.83 -16.48 2.59
N LYS A 386 -10.93 -15.89 3.80
CA LYS A 386 -10.71 -14.46 3.99
C LYS A 386 -9.27 -14.04 3.69
N MET A 387 -8.31 -14.84 4.13
CA MET A 387 -6.87 -14.63 3.89
C MET A 387 -6.55 -14.76 2.40
N VAL A 388 -7.01 -15.85 1.78
CA VAL A 388 -6.85 -16.09 0.34
C VAL A 388 -7.47 -14.96 -0.47
N ARG A 389 -8.71 -14.54 -0.16
CA ARG A 389 -9.39 -13.44 -0.84
C ARG A 389 -8.67 -12.10 -0.66
N SER A 390 -8.12 -11.83 0.53
CA SER A 390 -7.28 -10.66 0.77
C SER A 390 -6.06 -10.66 -0.14
N GLY A 391 -5.35 -11.78 -0.18
CA GLY A 391 -4.17 -11.94 -1.02
C GLY A 391 -4.45 -11.80 -2.51
N ILE A 392 -5.56 -12.37 -3.00
CA ILE A 392 -6.01 -12.20 -4.39
C ILE A 392 -6.23 -10.72 -4.71
N LYS A 393 -6.93 -9.97 -3.83
CA LYS A 393 -7.20 -8.55 -4.07
C LYS A 393 -5.92 -7.70 -4.14
N GLN A 394 -4.91 -8.01 -3.33
CA GLN A 394 -3.63 -7.31 -3.37
C GLN A 394 -2.86 -7.62 -4.65
N LEU A 395 -2.76 -8.90 -5.04
CA LEU A 395 -2.12 -9.30 -6.29
C LEU A 395 -2.87 -8.78 -7.53
N ASP A 396 -4.20 -8.76 -7.52
CA ASP A 396 -5.02 -8.22 -8.61
C ASP A 396 -4.72 -6.73 -8.87
N ARG A 397 -4.52 -5.93 -7.82
CA ARG A 397 -4.10 -4.52 -7.95
C ARG A 397 -2.70 -4.39 -8.56
N ALA A 398 -1.75 -5.23 -8.14
CA ALA A 398 -0.41 -5.23 -8.72
C ALA A 398 -0.44 -5.61 -10.21
N LEU A 399 -1.12 -6.71 -10.54
CA LEU A 399 -1.29 -7.21 -11.91
C LEU A 399 -2.05 -6.21 -12.79
N GLY A 400 -3.09 -5.58 -12.26
CA GLY A 400 -3.84 -4.52 -12.95
C GLY A 400 -2.96 -3.32 -13.29
N LEU A 401 -2.03 -2.93 -12.41
CA LEU A 401 -1.07 -1.86 -12.68
C LEU A 401 -0.09 -2.25 -13.79
N PHE A 402 0.41 -3.49 -13.76
CA PHE A 402 1.29 -3.99 -14.82
C PHE A 402 0.59 -4.00 -16.19
N ARG A 403 -0.64 -4.52 -16.27
CA ARG A 403 -1.43 -4.50 -17.50
C ARG A 403 -1.69 -3.07 -17.99
N PHE A 404 -2.11 -2.18 -17.09
CA PHE A 404 -2.37 -0.79 -17.45
C PHE A 404 -1.12 -0.13 -18.07
N VAL A 405 0.05 -0.31 -17.48
CA VAL A 405 1.30 0.25 -18.00
C VAL A 405 1.73 -0.42 -19.31
N TRP A 406 1.56 -1.72 -19.45
CA TRP A 406 1.85 -2.47 -20.68
C TRP A 406 1.01 -2.00 -21.87
N GLU A 407 -0.29 -1.87 -21.68
CA GLU A 407 -1.23 -1.38 -22.69
C GLU A 407 -0.94 0.08 -23.05
N THR A 408 -0.66 0.92 -22.04
CA THR A 408 -0.30 2.33 -22.25
C THR A 408 1.03 2.48 -22.99
N ALA A 409 1.95 1.52 -22.86
CA ALA A 409 3.21 1.50 -23.59
C ALA A 409 3.03 1.19 -25.08
N GLY A 410 1.83 0.80 -25.53
CA GLY A 410 1.52 0.47 -26.91
C GLY A 410 2.16 -0.85 -27.36
N ILE A 411 2.45 -1.74 -26.41
CA ILE A 411 2.99 -3.07 -26.71
C ILE A 411 1.85 -3.92 -27.29
N LYS A 412 2.08 -4.55 -28.44
CA LYS A 412 1.03 -5.27 -29.20
C LYS A 412 0.85 -6.70 -28.71
N GLU A 413 1.90 -7.26 -28.13
CA GLU A 413 1.93 -8.59 -27.56
C GLU A 413 0.97 -8.70 -26.37
N VAL A 414 0.31 -9.85 -26.25
CA VAL A 414 -0.68 -10.10 -25.21
C VAL A 414 0.04 -10.31 -23.87
N LEU A 415 -0.41 -9.61 -22.82
CA LEU A 415 0.09 -9.81 -21.46
C LEU A 415 -0.87 -10.67 -20.63
N GLU A 416 -0.45 -11.90 -20.36
CA GLU A 416 -1.08 -12.80 -19.40
C GLU A 416 -0.65 -12.43 -17.97
N LEU A 417 -1.59 -12.56 -17.03
CA LEU A 417 -1.42 -12.17 -15.64
C LEU A 417 -1.69 -13.38 -14.74
N GLN A 418 -0.70 -13.74 -13.93
CA GLN A 418 -0.78 -14.87 -13.00
C GLN A 418 -0.36 -14.44 -11.59
N GLY A 419 -1.24 -14.68 -10.62
CA GLY A 419 -0.96 -14.47 -9.20
C GLY A 419 -0.66 -15.79 -8.49
N HIS A 420 0.38 -15.84 -7.67
CA HIS A 420 0.79 -17.05 -6.96
C HIS A 420 0.71 -16.82 -5.45
N LEU A 421 -0.20 -17.52 -4.80
CA LEU A 421 -0.38 -17.51 -3.35
C LEU A 421 0.36 -18.71 -2.78
N TRP A 422 1.13 -18.50 -1.71
CA TRP A 422 1.94 -19.54 -1.08
C TRP A 422 1.55 -19.70 0.37
N CYS A 423 1.12 -20.89 0.79
CA CYS A 423 0.71 -21.13 2.16
C CYS A 423 1.26 -22.45 2.68
N VAL A 424 1.76 -22.46 3.92
CA VAL A 424 2.26 -23.67 4.57
C VAL A 424 1.11 -24.65 4.77
N GLY A 425 1.29 -25.90 4.32
CA GLY A 425 0.30 -26.97 4.50
C GLY A 425 -0.97 -26.88 3.65
N ALA A 426 -1.17 -25.80 2.89
CA ALA A 426 -2.34 -25.64 2.03
C ALA A 426 -2.40 -26.68 0.91
N GLU A 427 -3.61 -26.98 0.43
CA GLU A 427 -3.80 -27.74 -0.79
C GLU A 427 -3.68 -26.86 -2.03
N ASP A 428 -3.17 -27.47 -3.09
CA ASP A 428 -2.99 -26.81 -4.36
C ASP A 428 -4.32 -26.62 -5.06
N ARG A 429 -4.63 -25.38 -5.45
CA ARG A 429 -5.86 -25.08 -6.20
C ARG A 429 -5.72 -23.86 -7.10
N THR A 430 -6.52 -23.87 -8.17
CA THR A 430 -6.61 -22.74 -9.10
C THR A 430 -7.88 -21.94 -8.81
N LEU A 431 -7.74 -20.63 -8.77
CA LEU A 431 -8.76 -19.65 -8.43
C LEU A 431 -8.87 -18.64 -9.59
N THR A 432 -10.06 -18.10 -9.81
CA THR A 432 -10.27 -17.04 -10.79
C THR A 432 -10.89 -15.81 -10.12
N TYR A 433 -10.39 -14.63 -10.49
CA TYR A 433 -10.93 -13.37 -9.99
C TYR A 433 -10.77 -12.29 -11.06
N ARG A 434 -11.88 -11.64 -11.43
CA ARG A 434 -11.93 -10.60 -12.48
C ARG A 434 -11.27 -11.01 -13.81
N GLY A 435 -11.37 -12.29 -14.16
CA GLY A 435 -10.79 -12.86 -15.39
C GLY A 435 -9.32 -13.27 -15.29
N ASN A 436 -8.63 -12.88 -14.20
CA ASN A 436 -7.25 -13.26 -13.91
C ASN A 436 -7.18 -14.61 -13.18
N VAL A 437 -6.06 -15.33 -13.34
CA VAL A 437 -5.83 -16.64 -12.70
C VAL A 437 -4.92 -16.47 -11.50
N PHE A 438 -5.29 -17.14 -10.42
CA PHE A 438 -4.52 -17.20 -9.20
C PHE A 438 -4.30 -18.66 -8.83
N PHE A 439 -3.08 -19.01 -8.43
CA PHE A 439 -2.74 -20.35 -7.98
C PHE A 439 -2.43 -20.30 -6.50
N LEU A 440 -3.12 -21.09 -5.69
CA LEU A 440 -2.72 -21.37 -4.32
C LEU A 440 -1.82 -22.59 -4.32
N HIS A 441 -0.63 -22.44 -3.76
CA HIS A 441 0.39 -23.48 -3.65
C HIS A 441 0.67 -23.79 -2.18
N GLY A 442 0.76 -25.08 -1.87
CA GLY A 442 1.22 -25.58 -0.58
C GLY A 442 2.74 -25.53 -0.46
N ILE A 443 3.26 -24.96 0.63
CA ILE A 443 4.68 -25.14 1.02
C ILE A 443 4.77 -26.40 1.88
N ARG A 444 5.50 -27.41 1.38
CA ARG A 444 5.68 -28.75 1.98
C ARG A 444 7.13 -29.22 1.77
N ILE A 445 7.62 -30.12 2.64
CA ILE A 445 8.90 -30.85 2.46
C ILE A 445 8.63 -32.23 1.94
#